data_AF-A0A953DY10-F1
#
_entry.id   AF-A0A953DY10-F1
#
_cell.length_a   1.000
_cell.length_b   1.000
_cell.length_c   1.000
_cell.angle_alpha   90.00
_cell.angle_beta   90.00
_cell.angle_gamma   90.00
#
_symmetry.space_group_name_H-M   'P 1'
#
loop_
_entity.id
_entity.type
_entity.pdbx_description
1 polymer ?
#
loop_
_entity_poly.entity_id
_entity_poly.type
_entity_poly.pdbx_seq_one_letter_code
_entity_poly.pdbx_strand_id
1 'polypeptide(L)'
;MNALIIVDLQNDFLPGGALAVPRGDEVIPLANELQPKFDLVLATKDWHPADHGSFAANHPGKQPGDRIILDGIEQILWPVHCVQNTRGAEFASSFDTSRIAHVFHKGTERNIDSYSTFFDNAHRRHTGLAHYLEKHGIRDIYLMGLALDYCVKYSA
;
A
#
# COMPACT_ATOMS: atom_id res chain seq x y z
N MET A 1 14.68 0.50 -19.25
CA MET A 1 13.50 -0.33 -19.00
C MET A 1 12.87 0.24 -17.75
N ASN A 2 11.63 0.69 -17.90
CA ASN A 2 10.97 1.55 -16.93
C ASN A 2 9.85 0.76 -16.26
N ALA A 3 9.80 0.79 -14.93
CA ALA A 3 8.73 0.17 -14.18
C ALA A 3 7.77 1.23 -13.63
N LEU A 4 6.46 0.97 -13.74
CA LEU A 4 5.42 1.68 -13.01
C LEU A 4 4.99 0.84 -11.82
N ILE A 5 5.06 1.40 -10.62
CA ILE A 5 4.54 0.81 -9.40
C ILE A 5 3.28 1.58 -9.01
N ILE A 6 2.15 0.88 -9.03
CA ILE A 6 0.83 1.41 -8.68
C ILE A 6 0.54 1.04 -7.21
N VAL A 7 0.57 2.05 -6.34
CA VAL A 7 0.51 1.90 -4.90
C VAL A 7 -0.94 1.96 -4.42
N ASP A 8 -1.44 0.84 -3.89
CA ASP A 8 -2.61 0.76 -3.01
C ASP A 8 -3.90 1.37 -3.57
N LEU A 9 -4.25 1.11 -4.83
CA LEU A 9 -5.56 1.48 -5.41
C LEU A 9 -6.69 0.55 -4.90
N GLN A 10 -6.84 0.46 -3.59
CA GLN A 10 -7.76 -0.42 -2.88
C GLN A 10 -9.01 0.32 -2.40
N ASN A 11 -10.11 -0.41 -2.25
CA ASN A 11 -11.42 0.15 -1.90
C ASN A 11 -11.39 0.98 -0.62
N ASP A 12 -10.66 0.55 0.42
CA ASP A 12 -10.64 1.28 1.70
C ASP A 12 -9.95 2.65 1.62
N PHE A 13 -9.10 2.88 0.61
CA PHE A 13 -8.43 4.17 0.40
C PHE A 13 -9.21 5.11 -0.55
N LEU A 14 -10.31 4.66 -1.13
CA LEU A 14 -11.15 5.48 -2.00
C LEU A 14 -12.30 6.15 -1.23
N PRO A 15 -12.95 7.19 -1.78
CA PRO A 15 -14.13 7.78 -1.16
C PRO A 15 -15.20 6.74 -0.80
N GLY A 16 -15.61 6.74 0.47
CA GLY A 16 -16.53 5.76 1.04
C GLY A 16 -15.88 4.51 1.67
N GLY A 17 -14.56 4.35 1.51
CA GLY A 17 -13.76 3.32 2.18
C GLY A 17 -13.45 3.65 3.65
N ALA A 18 -12.92 2.67 4.38
CA ALA A 18 -12.66 2.80 5.82
C ALA A 18 -11.55 3.83 6.16
N LEU A 19 -10.62 4.08 5.24
CA LEU A 19 -9.53 5.05 5.36
C LEU A 19 -9.43 5.89 4.08
N ALA A 20 -10.56 6.44 3.66
CA ALA A 20 -10.70 7.13 2.39
C ALA A 20 -9.74 8.34 2.24
N VAL A 21 -8.98 8.36 1.15
CA VAL A 21 -8.24 9.53 0.70
C VAL A 21 -9.20 10.44 -0.08
N PRO A 22 -9.30 11.74 0.26
CA PRO A 22 -10.16 12.66 -0.48
C PRO A 22 -9.82 12.67 -1.97
N ARG A 23 -10.84 12.43 -2.82
CA ARG A 23 -10.70 12.36 -4.29
C ARG A 23 -9.69 11.31 -4.77
N GLY A 24 -9.39 10.29 -3.95
CA GLY A 24 -8.41 9.25 -4.27
C GLY A 24 -8.76 8.44 -5.52
N ASP A 25 -10.04 8.38 -5.88
CA ASP A 25 -10.55 7.70 -7.09
C ASP A 25 -10.14 8.39 -8.39
N GLU A 26 -9.85 9.69 -8.38
CA GLU A 26 -9.46 10.45 -9.57
C GLU A 26 -8.11 10.01 -10.16
N VAL A 27 -7.29 9.29 -9.38
CA VAL A 27 -6.00 8.75 -9.85
C VAL A 27 -6.17 7.51 -10.74
N ILE A 28 -7.30 6.80 -10.63
CA ILE A 28 -7.52 5.51 -11.30
C ILE A 28 -7.56 5.64 -12.84
N PRO A 29 -8.28 6.61 -13.45
CA PRO A 29 -8.25 6.80 -14.89
C PRO A 29 -6.83 7.06 -15.41
N LEU A 30 -6.04 7.85 -14.67
CA LEU A 30 -4.64 8.11 -15.01
C LEU A 30 -3.79 6.84 -14.90
N ALA A 31 -4.01 6.02 -13.87
CA ALA A 31 -3.30 4.75 -13.71
C ALA A 31 -3.56 3.85 -14.93
N ASN A 32 -4.83 3.69 -15.32
CA ASN A 32 -5.22 2.89 -16.48
C ASN A 32 -4.59 3.42 -17.79
N GLU A 33 -4.51 4.74 -17.97
CA GLU A 33 -3.91 5.35 -19.16
C GLU A 33 -2.38 5.20 -19.21
N LEU A 34 -1.71 5.19 -18.06
CA LEU A 34 -0.24 5.15 -17.99
C LEU A 34 0.33 3.75 -18.19
N GLN A 35 -0.35 2.69 -17.77
CA GLN A 35 0.15 1.31 -17.82
C GLN A 35 0.76 0.88 -19.17
N PRO A 36 0.18 1.21 -20.35
CA PRO A 36 0.76 0.84 -21.65
C PRO A 36 2.07 1.54 -21.99
N LYS A 37 2.45 2.61 -21.27
CA LYS A 37 3.66 3.41 -21.51
C LYS A 37 4.90 2.85 -20.78
N PHE A 38 4.74 1.75 -20.03
CA PHE A 38 5.80 1.14 -19.23
C PHE A 38 6.07 -0.30 -19.67
N ASP A 39 7.33 -0.70 -19.52
CA ASP A 39 7.80 -2.05 -19.86
C ASP A 39 7.34 -3.08 -18.81
N LEU A 40 7.27 -2.64 -17.55
CA LEU A 40 6.85 -3.46 -16.41
C LEU A 40 5.86 -2.66 -15.56
N VAL A 41 4.71 -3.27 -15.25
CA VAL A 41 3.72 -2.68 -14.34
C VAL A 41 3.57 -3.61 -13.13
N LEU A 42 3.77 -3.06 -11.95
CA LEU A 42 3.61 -3.72 -10.67
C LEU A 42 2.54 -3.00 -9.86
N ALA A 43 1.90 -3.71 -8.93
CA ALA A 43 1.01 -3.09 -7.95
C ALA A 43 1.37 -3.50 -6.54
N THR A 44 0.98 -2.68 -5.56
CA THR A 44 1.00 -3.06 -4.15
C THR A 44 -0.38 -3.03 -3.54
N LYS A 45 -0.51 -3.76 -2.44
CA LYS A 45 -1.67 -3.68 -1.55
C LYS A 45 -1.22 -3.65 -0.10
N ASP A 46 -1.84 -2.80 0.71
CA ASP A 46 -1.95 -3.08 2.13
C ASP A 46 -2.78 -4.35 2.34
N TRP A 47 -2.27 -5.21 3.23
CA TRP A 47 -2.80 -6.56 3.38
C TRP A 47 -2.70 -7.01 4.85
N HIS A 48 -3.41 -6.30 5.72
CA HIS A 48 -3.27 -6.40 7.16
C HIS A 48 -4.07 -7.56 7.77
N PRO A 49 -3.52 -8.35 8.70
CA PRO A 49 -4.33 -9.24 9.52
C PRO A 49 -5.35 -8.42 10.34
N ALA A 50 -6.50 -9.01 10.70
CA ALA A 50 -7.55 -8.27 11.42
C ALA A 50 -7.09 -7.73 12.80
N ASP A 51 -6.10 -8.40 13.42
CA ASP A 51 -5.50 -8.03 14.69
C ASP A 51 -4.20 -7.21 14.55
N HIS A 52 -3.99 -6.57 13.38
CA HIS A 52 -2.81 -5.76 13.09
C HIS A 52 -2.64 -4.61 14.10
N GLY A 53 -1.41 -4.39 14.54
CA GLY A 53 -1.04 -3.45 15.58
C GLY A 53 -1.15 -1.98 15.17
N SER A 54 -1.27 -1.68 13.86
CA SER A 54 -1.57 -0.32 13.41
C SER A 54 -3.03 0.08 13.62
N PHE A 55 -3.94 -0.85 13.92
CA PHE A 55 -5.36 -0.51 14.09
C PHE A 55 -5.69 -0.04 15.50
N ALA A 56 -6.30 1.14 15.62
CA ALA A 56 -6.75 1.67 16.91
C ALA A 56 -7.69 0.73 17.66
N ALA A 57 -8.53 -0.02 16.93
CA ALA A 57 -9.45 -1.00 17.50
C ALA A 57 -8.77 -2.12 18.31
N ASN A 58 -7.48 -2.38 18.06
CA ASN A 58 -6.69 -3.39 18.77
C ASN A 58 -5.97 -2.84 20.01
N HIS A 59 -6.21 -1.56 20.38
CA HIS A 59 -5.61 -0.90 21.54
C HIS A 59 -6.69 -0.27 22.43
N PRO A 60 -7.02 -0.87 23.60
CA PRO A 60 -8.04 -0.34 24.50
C PRO A 60 -7.80 1.12 24.89
N GLY A 61 -8.83 1.96 24.71
CA GLY A 61 -8.79 3.39 25.04
C GLY A 61 -8.05 4.27 24.03
N LYS A 62 -7.67 3.75 22.86
CA LYS A 62 -7.06 4.50 21.76
C LYS A 62 -8.03 4.80 20.64
N GLN A 63 -7.69 5.81 19.85
CA GLN A 63 -8.46 6.28 18.70
C GLN A 63 -7.57 6.41 17.46
N PRO A 64 -8.14 6.34 16.24
CA PRO A 64 -7.39 6.69 15.03
C PRO A 64 -6.74 8.07 15.16
N GLY A 65 -5.47 8.18 14.75
CA GLY A 65 -4.61 9.36 14.90
C GLY A 65 -3.73 9.35 16.14
N ASP A 66 -4.03 8.53 17.16
CA ASP A 66 -3.16 8.37 18.32
C ASP A 66 -1.81 7.76 17.94
N ARG A 67 -0.77 8.08 18.71
CA ARG A 67 0.57 7.50 18.55
C ARG A 67 0.90 6.56 19.69
N ILE A 68 1.53 5.44 19.36
CA ILE A 68 2.03 4.45 20.32
C ILE A 68 3.43 3.99 19.95
N ILE A 69 4.06 3.25 20.86
CA ILE A 69 5.23 2.43 20.52
C ILE A 69 4.74 1.02 20.22
N LEU A 70 4.93 0.57 18.98
CA LEU A 70 4.63 -0.79 18.54
C LEU A 70 5.96 -1.47 18.18
N ASP A 71 6.28 -2.57 18.86
CA ASP A 71 7.51 -3.34 18.61
C ASP A 71 8.82 -2.51 18.55
N GLY A 72 8.88 -1.49 19.42
CA GLY A 72 10.03 -0.60 19.57
C GLY A 72 10.10 0.57 18.60
N ILE A 73 9.10 0.79 17.75
CA ILE A 73 9.00 1.93 16.83
C ILE A 73 7.74 2.77 17.07
N GLU A 74 7.78 4.06 16.74
CA GLU A 74 6.59 4.92 16.78
C GLU A 74 5.60 4.50 15.69
N GLN A 75 4.32 4.36 16.05
CA GLN A 75 3.23 3.97 15.16
C GLN A 75 2.04 4.91 15.33
N ILE A 76 1.51 5.43 14.21
CA ILE A 76 0.21 6.10 14.17
C ILE A 76 -0.88 5.03 14.09
N LEU A 77 -1.91 5.16 14.90
CA LEU A 77 -3.05 4.25 14.87
C LEU A 77 -4.06 4.68 13.81
N TRP A 78 -4.55 3.71 13.04
CA TRP A 78 -5.47 3.90 11.93
C TRP A 78 -6.83 3.25 12.24
N PRO A 79 -7.91 3.64 11.53
CA PRO A 79 -9.10 2.80 11.45
C PRO A 79 -8.74 1.40 10.94
N VAL A 80 -9.60 0.40 11.19
CA VAL A 80 -9.43 -0.92 10.56
C VAL A 80 -9.63 -0.74 9.05
N HIS A 81 -8.64 -1.13 8.25
CA HIS A 81 -8.65 -0.98 6.80
C HIS A 81 -7.82 -2.08 6.14
N CYS A 82 -8.06 -2.34 4.86
CA CYS A 82 -7.30 -3.27 4.02
C CYS A 82 -7.05 -4.63 4.68
N VAL A 83 -8.05 -5.13 5.43
CA VAL A 83 -7.96 -6.42 6.11
C VAL A 83 -7.93 -7.54 5.08
N GLN A 84 -7.03 -8.50 5.28
CA GLN A 84 -6.85 -9.65 4.39
C GLN A 84 -8.18 -10.33 4.03
N ASN A 85 -8.36 -10.61 2.75
CA ASN A 85 -9.53 -11.31 2.20
C ASN A 85 -10.87 -10.59 2.45
N THR A 86 -10.86 -9.26 2.62
CA THR A 86 -12.07 -8.45 2.70
C THR A 86 -12.21 -7.57 1.46
N ARG A 87 -13.45 -7.12 1.20
CA ARG A 87 -13.74 -6.16 0.12
C ARG A 87 -12.92 -4.89 0.23
N GLY A 88 -12.67 -4.39 1.45
CA GLY A 88 -11.87 -3.19 1.67
C GLY A 88 -10.44 -3.29 1.12
N ALA A 89 -9.87 -4.50 1.15
CA ALA A 89 -8.53 -4.80 0.65
C ALA A 89 -8.49 -5.19 -0.84
N GLU A 90 -9.63 -5.34 -1.51
CA GLU A 90 -9.67 -5.55 -2.95
C GLU A 90 -9.25 -4.29 -3.70
N PHE A 91 -8.73 -4.45 -4.91
CA PHE A 91 -8.53 -3.32 -5.81
C PHE A 91 -9.88 -2.70 -6.18
N ALA A 92 -9.87 -1.41 -6.49
CA ALA A 92 -11.02 -0.72 -7.05
C ALA A 92 -11.53 -1.44 -8.30
N SER A 93 -12.85 -1.59 -8.45
CA SER A 93 -13.43 -2.26 -9.62
C SER A 93 -13.15 -1.53 -10.95
N SER A 94 -12.85 -0.23 -10.89
CA SER A 94 -12.48 0.60 -12.04
C SER A 94 -10.97 0.59 -12.36
N PHE A 95 -10.15 -0.03 -11.51
CA PHE A 95 -8.72 -0.17 -11.76
C PHE A 95 -8.46 -1.38 -12.68
N ASP A 96 -7.91 -1.12 -13.87
CA ASP A 96 -7.57 -2.17 -14.82
C ASP A 96 -6.29 -2.89 -14.37
N THR A 97 -6.43 -4.14 -13.95
CA THR A 97 -5.30 -4.96 -13.48
C THR A 97 -4.69 -5.84 -14.58
N SER A 98 -5.15 -5.74 -15.83
CA SER A 98 -4.79 -6.68 -16.91
C SER A 98 -3.29 -6.67 -17.28
N ARG A 99 -2.58 -5.56 -17.02
CA ARG A 99 -1.14 -5.43 -17.28
C ARG A 99 -0.26 -5.61 -16.04
N ILE A 100 -0.86 -5.85 -14.88
CA ILE A 100 -0.10 -6.02 -13.63
C ILE A 100 0.63 -7.36 -13.66
N ALA A 101 1.96 -7.30 -13.74
CA ALA A 101 2.82 -8.48 -13.80
C ALA A 101 2.92 -9.18 -12.43
N HIS A 102 2.89 -8.40 -11.35
CA HIS A 102 2.91 -8.93 -9.99
C HIS A 102 2.27 -7.95 -9.00
N VAL A 103 1.65 -8.51 -7.97
CA VAL A 103 1.09 -7.75 -6.84
C VAL A 103 1.89 -8.08 -5.58
N PHE A 104 2.46 -7.06 -4.95
CA PHE A 104 3.18 -7.21 -3.68
C PHE A 104 2.29 -6.81 -2.51
N HIS A 105 2.25 -7.66 -1.49
CA HIS A 105 1.55 -7.37 -0.25
C HIS A 105 2.51 -6.74 0.76
N LYS A 106 2.04 -5.69 1.44
CA LYS A 106 2.73 -5.03 2.55
C LYS A 106 1.81 -4.97 3.77
N GLY A 107 2.41 -4.78 4.95
CA GLY A 107 1.67 -4.71 6.21
C GLY A 107 1.10 -6.04 6.68
N THR A 108 1.65 -7.17 6.22
CA THR A 108 1.12 -8.51 6.52
C THR A 108 1.41 -9.00 7.93
N GLU A 109 2.27 -8.30 8.65
CA GLU A 109 2.87 -8.75 9.90
C GLU A 109 2.25 -8.01 11.07
N ARG A 110 1.59 -8.75 11.96
CA ARG A 110 0.77 -8.19 13.04
C ARG A 110 1.42 -7.02 13.80
N ASN A 111 2.70 -7.14 14.13
CA ASN A 111 3.38 -6.20 15.04
C ASN A 111 4.24 -5.16 14.33
N ILE A 112 4.19 -5.06 13.00
CA ILE A 112 4.92 -4.02 12.27
C ILE A 112 4.10 -3.54 11.08
N ASP A 113 3.99 -2.23 10.97
CA ASP A 113 3.37 -1.62 9.80
C ASP A 113 4.39 -1.46 8.67
N SER A 114 3.91 -1.24 7.44
CA SER A 114 4.74 -1.18 6.24
C SER A 114 4.16 -0.18 5.24
N TYR A 115 4.54 1.08 5.37
CA TYR A 115 4.14 2.10 4.40
C TYR A 115 4.92 1.96 3.09
N SER A 116 6.22 1.74 3.17
CA SER A 116 7.06 1.58 1.98
C SER A 116 6.68 0.31 1.23
N THR A 117 6.69 0.40 -0.10
CA THR A 117 6.56 -0.74 -1.00
C THR A 117 7.80 -1.64 -0.99
N PHE A 118 8.90 -1.22 -0.36
CA PHE A 118 10.17 -1.94 -0.32
C PHE A 118 10.46 -2.62 1.02
N PHE A 119 10.09 -1.98 2.13
CA PHE A 119 10.45 -2.39 3.49
C PHE A 119 9.32 -2.15 4.49
N ASP A 120 9.34 -2.90 5.59
CA ASP A 120 8.56 -2.54 6.78
C ASP A 120 9.10 -1.27 7.46
N ASN A 121 8.28 -0.65 8.32
CA ASN A 121 8.60 0.65 8.94
C ASN A 121 9.85 0.64 9.83
N ALA A 122 10.36 -0.54 10.23
CA ALA A 122 11.62 -0.68 10.97
C ALA A 122 12.79 -1.17 10.10
N HIS A 123 12.58 -1.31 8.78
CA HIS A 123 13.55 -1.86 7.83
C HIS A 123 14.09 -3.25 8.22
N ARG A 124 13.28 -4.04 8.92
CA ARG A 124 13.64 -5.41 9.37
C ARG A 124 13.31 -6.45 8.31
N ARG A 125 12.31 -6.19 7.47
CA ARG A 125 11.89 -7.07 6.38
C ARG A 125 11.75 -6.32 5.07
N HIS A 126 12.09 -7.04 4.00
CA HIS A 126 11.85 -6.61 2.63
C HIS A 126 10.54 -7.19 2.12
N THR A 127 9.82 -6.45 1.28
CA THR A 127 8.63 -6.95 0.57
C THR A 127 8.98 -7.89 -0.58
N GLY A 128 10.26 -7.90 -1.00
CA GLY A 128 10.73 -8.61 -2.19
C GLY A 128 10.64 -7.80 -3.49
N LEU A 129 10.01 -6.62 -3.46
CA LEU A 129 9.82 -5.79 -4.65
C LEU A 129 11.16 -5.30 -5.23
N ALA A 130 12.09 -4.85 -4.38
CA ALA A 130 13.44 -4.44 -4.82
C ALA A 130 14.16 -5.57 -5.58
N HIS A 131 14.16 -6.78 -5.00
CA HIS A 131 14.78 -7.94 -5.62
C HIS A 131 14.12 -8.29 -6.96
N TYR A 132 12.79 -8.17 -7.05
CA TYR A 132 12.06 -8.38 -8.29
C TYR A 132 12.49 -7.38 -9.37
N LEU A 133 12.61 -6.10 -9.06
CA LEU A 133 13.06 -5.07 -9.99
C LEU A 133 14.50 -5.31 -10.46
N GLU A 134 15.41 -5.62 -9.54
CA GLU A 134 16.81 -5.93 -9.84
C GLU A 134 16.93 -7.12 -10.80
N LYS A 135 16.17 -8.19 -10.54
CA LYS A 135 16.13 -9.39 -11.39
C LYS A 135 15.65 -9.08 -12.81
N HIS A 136 14.81 -8.06 -12.99
CA HIS A 136 14.31 -7.62 -14.31
C HIS A 136 15.17 -6.51 -14.93
N GLY A 137 16.28 -6.10 -14.29
CA GLY A 137 17.18 -5.07 -14.81
C GLY A 137 16.54 -3.68 -14.93
N ILE A 138 15.52 -3.40 -14.10
CA ILE A 138 14.87 -2.08 -14.04
C ILE A 138 15.86 -1.06 -13.47
N ARG A 139 15.90 0.12 -14.09
CA ARG A 139 16.77 1.24 -13.67
C ARG A 139 15.98 2.49 -13.29
N ASP A 140 14.82 2.67 -13.91
CA ASP A 140 13.95 3.81 -13.71
C ASP A 140 12.61 3.34 -13.14
N ILE A 141 12.26 3.83 -11.97
CA ILE A 141 11.05 3.47 -11.22
C ILE A 141 10.15 4.70 -11.15
N TYR A 142 8.88 4.52 -11.49
CA TYR A 142 7.86 5.54 -11.41
C TYR A 142 6.80 5.07 -10.43
N LEU A 143 6.49 5.91 -9.44
CA LEU A 143 5.51 5.63 -8.41
C LEU A 143 4.26 6.48 -8.65
N MET A 144 3.10 5.85 -8.54
CA MET A 144 1.82 6.56 -8.44
C MET A 144 0.87 5.78 -7.53
N GLY A 145 -0.17 6.42 -7.04
CA GLY A 145 -1.19 5.75 -6.22
C GLY A 145 -1.49 6.55 -4.96
N LEU A 146 -1.83 5.84 -3.88
CA LEU A 146 -2.33 6.41 -2.64
C LEU A 146 -1.58 5.86 -1.41
N ALA A 147 -1.51 6.57 -0.30
CA ALA A 147 -1.66 8.03 -0.19
C ALA A 147 -0.32 8.72 -0.52
N LEU A 148 -0.36 9.94 -1.06
CA LEU A 148 0.84 10.67 -1.47
C LEU A 148 1.83 10.87 -0.31
N ASP A 149 1.33 11.22 0.86
CA ASP A 149 2.09 11.59 2.06
C ASP A 149 2.52 10.41 2.94
N TYR A 150 2.02 9.20 2.65
CA TYR A 150 2.39 7.95 3.31
C TYR A 150 3.01 6.96 2.31
N CYS A 151 2.26 5.97 1.83
CA CYS A 151 2.80 4.84 1.08
C CYS A 151 3.61 5.26 -0.15
N VAL A 152 3.17 6.28 -0.88
CA VAL A 152 3.92 6.80 -2.05
C VAL A 152 5.21 7.48 -1.59
N LYS A 153 5.14 8.41 -0.61
CA LYS A 153 6.32 9.12 -0.09
C LYS A 153 7.36 8.19 0.54
N TYR A 154 6.95 7.20 1.32
CA TYR A 154 7.86 6.24 1.96
C TYR A 154 8.45 5.24 0.96
N SER A 155 7.91 5.18 -0.26
CA SER A 155 8.44 4.35 -1.34
C SER A 155 9.43 5.08 -2.25
N ALA A 156 9.36 6.42 -2.31
CA ALA A 156 10.22 7.24 -3.14
C ALA A 156 11.56 7.52 -2.46
#